data_AF-A0AAW0BAC9-F1
#
_entry.id   AF-A0AAW0BAC9-F1
#
_cell.length_a   1.000
_cell.length_b   1.000
_cell.length_c   1.000
_cell.angle_alpha   90.00
_cell.angle_beta   90.00
_cell.angle_gamma   90.00
#
_symmetry.space_group_name_H-M   'P 1'
#
loop_
_entity.id
_entity.type
_entity.pdbx_description
1 polymer ?
#
loop_
_entity_poly.entity_id
_entity_poly.type
_entity_poly.pdbx_seq_one_letter_code
_entity_poly.pdbx_strand_id
1 'polypeptide(L)'
;PIFLDALSWGDQACISSKVVQYARTSLMTSEELPGILERWYRPPRHKSGGQRPEGGRRALLDFSFTCIADIVDQEMKLLAPLFLSPPEDLSEEHLTELNFNDLKSTIQDTAPIFWNVLHRAACAPDQEAKEKLENVDMVIIVLHMVSHAQYSRSNRRGRIAKLWSIYLKACGLSARAFNA
;
A
#
# COMPACT_ATOMS: atom_id res chain seq x y z
N PRO A 1 -20.76 1.80 -24.35
CA PRO A 1 -21.24 2.32 -23.05
C PRO A 1 -22.48 1.57 -22.53
N ILE A 2 -23.60 1.59 -23.27
CA ILE A 2 -24.91 1.07 -22.83
C ILE A 2 -24.88 -0.42 -22.43
N PHE A 3 -24.21 -1.28 -23.20
CA PHE A 3 -24.14 -2.71 -22.88
C PHE A 3 -23.42 -3.00 -21.55
N LEU A 4 -22.24 -2.40 -21.36
CA LEU A 4 -21.48 -2.60 -20.13
C LEU A 4 -22.17 -1.96 -18.93
N ASP A 5 -22.86 -0.83 -19.14
CA ASP A 5 -23.66 -0.18 -18.11
C ASP A 5 -24.84 -1.08 -17.67
N ALA A 6 -25.60 -1.63 -18.61
CA ALA A 6 -26.66 -2.59 -18.33
C ALA A 6 -26.15 -3.84 -17.60
N LEU A 7 -24.97 -4.34 -17.97
CA LEU A 7 -24.32 -5.47 -17.30
C LEU A 7 -23.82 -5.09 -15.89
N SER A 8 -23.39 -3.85 -15.70
CA SER A 8 -22.87 -3.29 -14.45
C SER A 8 -23.93 -2.51 -13.67
N TRP A 9 -25.06 -3.17 -13.40
CA TRP A 9 -26.16 -2.68 -12.56
C TRP A 9 -27.05 -1.57 -13.14
N GLY A 10 -26.71 -0.94 -14.26
CA GLY A 10 -27.57 -0.07 -15.09
C GLY A 10 -28.79 0.55 -14.40
N ASP A 11 -29.99 0.18 -14.85
CA ASP A 11 -31.26 0.61 -14.27
C ASP A 11 -32.01 -0.52 -13.53
N GLN A 12 -33.19 -0.19 -13.00
CA GLN A 12 -34.03 -1.15 -12.26
C GLN A 12 -34.47 -2.36 -13.12
N ALA A 13 -34.62 -2.19 -14.43
CA ALA A 13 -34.96 -3.29 -15.34
C ALA A 13 -33.77 -4.25 -15.49
N CYS A 14 -32.55 -3.70 -15.60
CA CYS A 14 -31.32 -4.49 -15.62
C CYS A 14 -31.09 -5.24 -14.31
N ILE A 15 -31.34 -4.59 -13.17
CA ILE A 15 -31.20 -5.21 -11.84
C ILE A 15 -32.20 -6.34 -11.64
N SER A 16 -33.45 -6.19 -12.09
CA SER A 16 -34.52 -7.19 -11.91
C SER A 16 -34.51 -8.32 -12.94
N SER A 17 -33.86 -8.11 -14.10
CA SER A 17 -33.76 -9.11 -15.16
C SER A 17 -32.89 -10.30 -14.76
N LYS A 18 -33.48 -11.51 -14.72
CA LYS A 18 -32.77 -12.75 -14.40
C LYS A 18 -31.65 -13.08 -15.39
N VAL A 19 -31.83 -12.72 -16.66
CA VAL A 19 -30.82 -12.94 -17.70
C VAL A 19 -29.58 -12.08 -17.43
N VAL A 20 -29.79 -10.80 -17.13
CA VAL A 20 -28.70 -9.85 -16.82
C VAL A 20 -28.02 -10.22 -15.50
N GLN A 21 -28.79 -10.60 -14.47
CA GLN A 21 -28.24 -11.10 -13.21
C GLN A 21 -27.31 -12.30 -13.44
N TYR A 22 -27.77 -13.30 -14.20
CA TYR A 22 -26.97 -14.49 -14.50
C TYR A 22 -25.68 -14.15 -15.26
N ALA A 23 -25.79 -13.34 -16.32
CA ALA A 23 -24.63 -12.92 -17.11
C ALA A 23 -23.62 -12.12 -16.25
N ARG A 24 -24.11 -11.21 -15.40
CA ARG A 24 -23.27 -10.45 -14.47
C ARG A 24 -22.58 -11.37 -13.47
N THR A 25 -23.31 -12.26 -12.81
CA THR A 25 -22.71 -13.21 -11.86
C THR A 25 -21.65 -14.07 -12.54
N SER A 26 -21.97 -14.61 -13.72
CA SER A 26 -21.04 -15.40 -14.52
C SER A 26 -19.75 -14.64 -14.82
N LEU A 27 -19.84 -13.37 -15.23
CA LEU A 27 -18.67 -12.51 -15.47
C LEU A 27 -17.91 -12.17 -14.17
N MET A 28 -18.59 -11.84 -13.08
CA MET A 28 -17.96 -11.37 -11.85
C MET A 28 -17.21 -12.47 -11.09
N THR A 29 -17.55 -13.73 -11.31
CA THR A 29 -16.86 -14.90 -10.73
C THR A 29 -15.96 -15.61 -11.74
N SER A 30 -15.80 -15.04 -12.93
CA SER A 30 -15.12 -15.67 -14.06
C SER A 30 -13.61 -15.50 -13.98
N GLU A 31 -12.85 -16.49 -14.46
CA GLU A 31 -11.39 -16.40 -14.59
C GLU A 31 -10.98 -15.43 -15.71
N GLU A 32 -11.90 -15.12 -16.64
CA GLU A 32 -11.67 -14.23 -17.78
C GLU A 32 -11.70 -12.74 -17.40
N LEU A 33 -12.42 -12.35 -16.34
CA LEU A 33 -12.57 -10.94 -15.95
C LEU A 33 -11.20 -10.25 -15.71
N PRO A 34 -10.24 -10.82 -14.96
CA PRO A 34 -8.89 -10.26 -14.85
C PRO A 34 -8.24 -10.01 -16.22
N GLY A 35 -8.35 -10.97 -17.14
CA GLY A 35 -7.81 -10.83 -18.50
C GLY A 35 -8.51 -9.73 -19.32
N ILE A 36 -9.82 -9.53 -19.11
CA ILE A 36 -10.57 -8.42 -19.72
C ILE A 36 -10.05 -7.08 -19.20
N LEU A 37 -9.90 -6.93 -17.88
CA LEU A 37 -9.37 -5.72 -17.26
C LEU A 37 -7.94 -5.43 -17.72
N GLU A 38 -7.08 -6.45 -17.82
CA GLU A 38 -5.72 -6.31 -18.33
C GLU A 38 -5.71 -5.80 -19.77
N ARG A 39 -6.58 -6.32 -20.64
CA ARG A 39 -6.70 -5.85 -22.04
C ARG A 39 -7.25 -4.43 -22.12
N TRP A 40 -8.12 -4.00 -21.20
CA TRP A 40 -8.56 -2.61 -21.11
C TRP A 40 -7.43 -1.68 -20.65
N TYR A 41 -6.64 -2.11 -19.67
CA TYR A 41 -5.47 -1.36 -19.17
C TYR A 41 -4.33 -1.29 -20.20
N ARG A 42 -4.07 -2.40 -20.90
CA ARG A 42 -2.99 -2.54 -21.87
C ARG A 42 -3.49 -3.23 -23.14
N PRO A 43 -4.13 -2.48 -24.06
CA PRO A 43 -4.65 -3.05 -25.30
C PRO A 43 -3.59 -3.78 -26.14
N PRO A 44 -3.95 -4.86 -26.84
CA PRO A 44 -3.04 -5.57 -27.73
C PRO A 44 -2.53 -4.63 -28.84
N ARG A 45 -1.26 -4.82 -29.24
CA ARG A 45 -0.67 -4.05 -30.34
C ARG A 45 -1.13 -4.61 -31.68
N HIS A 46 -1.45 -3.72 -32.62
CA HIS A 46 -1.61 -4.13 -34.01
C HIS A 46 -0.24 -4.49 -34.61
N LYS A 47 -0.21 -5.47 -35.53
CA LYS A 47 1.04 -5.96 -36.16
C LYS A 47 1.81 -4.89 -36.93
N SER A 48 1.16 -3.80 -37.33
CA SER A 48 1.72 -2.71 -38.14
C SER A 48 2.49 -1.64 -37.35
N GLY A 49 2.89 -1.90 -36.10
CA GLY A 49 3.85 -1.05 -35.37
C GLY A 49 3.34 0.34 -34.93
N GLY A 50 2.03 0.61 -35.02
CA GLY A 50 1.44 1.88 -34.59
C GLY A 50 1.44 2.08 -33.06
N GLN A 51 1.19 3.33 -32.64
CA GLN A 51 1.03 3.68 -31.23
C GLN A 51 -0.11 2.86 -30.60
N ARG A 52 0.13 2.31 -29.41
CA ARG A 52 -0.88 1.54 -28.68
C ARG A 52 -2.05 2.48 -28.32
N PRO A 53 -3.32 2.10 -28.54
CA PRO A 53 -4.46 2.86 -28.05
C PRO A 53 -4.39 3.05 -26.53
N GLU A 54 -4.86 4.20 -26.04
CA GLU A 54 -4.91 4.47 -24.60
C GLU A 54 -5.83 3.48 -23.87
N GLY A 55 -6.91 3.04 -24.53
CA GLY A 55 -7.88 2.11 -23.96
C GLY A 55 -8.53 2.68 -22.70
N GLY A 56 -8.78 1.82 -21.71
CA GLY A 56 -9.29 2.20 -20.39
C GLY A 56 -8.19 2.55 -19.39
N ARG A 57 -6.94 2.71 -19.83
CA ARG A 57 -5.77 2.80 -18.95
C ARG A 57 -5.90 3.88 -17.89
N ARG A 58 -6.27 5.10 -18.29
CA ARG A 58 -6.41 6.23 -17.37
C ARG A 58 -7.49 5.99 -16.33
N ALA A 59 -8.70 5.61 -16.77
CA ALA A 59 -9.82 5.34 -15.88
C ALA A 59 -9.51 4.23 -14.87
N LEU A 60 -8.83 3.16 -15.30
CA LEU A 60 -8.43 2.07 -14.42
C LEU A 60 -7.35 2.50 -13.42
N LEU A 61 -6.36 3.31 -13.83
CA LEU A 61 -5.36 3.83 -12.91
C LEU A 61 -5.97 4.75 -11.85
N ASP A 62 -6.83 5.68 -12.26
CA ASP A 62 -7.48 6.63 -11.35
C ASP A 62 -8.39 5.88 -10.34
N PHE A 63 -9.14 4.88 -10.83
CA PHE A 63 -9.95 4.01 -9.98
C PHE A 63 -9.10 3.18 -9.01
N SER A 64 -8.07 2.48 -9.52
CA SER A 64 -7.18 1.67 -8.68
C SER A 64 -6.46 2.50 -7.63
N PHE A 65 -6.03 3.71 -7.97
CA PHE A 65 -5.42 4.63 -7.01
C PHE A 65 -6.37 4.97 -5.85
N THR A 66 -7.64 5.26 -6.16
CA THR A 66 -8.66 5.53 -5.15
C THR A 66 -8.85 4.32 -4.21
N CYS A 67 -9.00 3.12 -4.78
CA CYS A 67 -9.14 1.89 -3.99
C CYS A 67 -7.93 1.62 -3.09
N ILE A 68 -6.70 1.81 -3.61
CA ILE A 68 -5.47 1.60 -2.84
C ILE A 68 -5.36 2.65 -1.73
N ALA A 69 -5.70 3.92 -2.00
CA ALA A 69 -5.68 4.97 -1.01
C ALA A 69 -6.61 4.67 0.17
N ASP A 70 -7.84 4.20 -0.11
CA ASP A 70 -8.80 3.82 0.93
C ASP A 70 -8.29 2.66 1.81
N ILE A 71 -7.69 1.64 1.18
CA ILE A 71 -7.08 0.51 1.90
C ILE A 71 -5.92 0.99 2.78
N VAL A 72 -5.01 1.78 2.22
CA VAL A 72 -3.86 2.34 2.95
C VAL A 72 -4.34 3.18 4.12
N ASP A 73 -5.42 3.97 3.97
CA ASP A 73 -5.97 4.74 5.06
C ASP A 73 -6.55 3.90 6.18
N GLN A 74 -7.19 2.78 5.84
CA GLN A 74 -7.70 1.82 6.81
C GLN A 74 -6.55 1.10 7.54
N GLU A 75 -5.59 0.56 6.80
CA GLU A 75 -4.40 -0.11 7.35
C GLU A 75 -3.59 0.82 8.27
N MET A 76 -3.38 2.07 7.86
CA MET A 76 -2.69 3.07 8.68
C MET A 76 -3.43 3.42 9.98
N LYS A 77 -4.77 3.32 10.01
CA LYS A 77 -5.54 3.46 11.26
C LYS A 77 -5.34 2.25 12.17
N LEU A 78 -5.32 1.04 11.60
CA LEU A 78 -5.08 -0.20 12.36
C LEU A 78 -3.68 -0.25 12.96
N LEU A 79 -2.67 0.25 12.24
CA LEU A 79 -1.29 0.33 12.73
C LEU A 79 -1.08 1.38 13.83
N ALA A 80 -1.97 2.37 13.95
CA ALA A 80 -1.76 3.52 14.82
C ALA A 80 -1.32 3.19 16.27
N PRO A 81 -1.89 2.18 16.95
CA PRO A 81 -1.49 1.82 18.31
C PRO A 81 -0.02 1.42 18.45
N LEU A 82 0.56 0.77 17.44
CA LEU A 82 1.96 0.30 17.46
C LEU A 82 2.96 1.47 17.53
N PHE A 83 2.56 2.62 17.02
CA PHE A 83 3.41 3.81 16.91
C PHE A 83 3.14 4.85 17.99
N LEU A 84 2.15 4.63 18.86
CA LEU A 84 1.88 5.54 19.98
C LEU A 84 3.11 5.59 20.88
N SER A 85 3.53 6.82 21.18
CA SER A 85 4.55 7.03 22.20
C SER A 85 3.88 7.15 23.58
N PRO A 86 4.41 6.48 24.61
CA PRO A 86 3.97 6.69 25.98
C PRO A 86 4.06 8.18 26.37
N PRO A 87 3.12 8.67 27.20
CA PRO A 87 3.13 10.04 27.72
C PRO A 87 4.14 10.26 28.86
N GLU A 88 4.54 9.21 29.57
CA GLU A 88 5.42 9.29 30.75
C GLU A 88 6.89 9.03 30.43
N ASP A 89 7.77 9.41 31.37
CA ASP A 89 9.23 9.43 31.23
C ASP A 89 9.80 8.13 30.65
N LEU A 90 10.74 8.29 29.72
CA LEU A 90 11.40 7.21 28.98
C LEU A 90 12.11 6.26 29.96
N SER A 91 11.53 5.09 30.22
CA SER A 91 12.20 4.02 30.96
C SER A 91 13.13 3.20 30.05
N GLU A 92 14.15 2.59 30.63
CA GLU A 92 15.05 1.66 29.93
C GLU A 92 14.28 0.50 29.29
N GLU A 93 13.24 0.01 29.98
CA GLU A 93 12.33 -1.02 29.49
C GLU A 93 11.64 -0.58 28.19
N HIS A 94 11.10 0.65 28.13
CA HIS A 94 10.47 1.18 26.93
C HIS A 94 11.43 1.36 25.74
N LEU A 95 12.72 1.61 26.01
CA LEU A 95 13.76 1.74 24.98
C LEU A 95 14.20 0.39 24.42
N THR A 96 14.08 -0.68 25.22
CA THR A 96 14.55 -2.02 24.88
C THR A 96 13.42 -2.96 24.43
N GLU A 97 12.15 -2.62 24.69
CA GLU A 97 10.98 -3.39 24.30
C GLU A 97 10.76 -3.45 22.77
N LEU A 98 11.24 -2.44 22.02
CA LEU A 98 10.97 -2.38 20.58
C LEU A 98 11.83 -3.36 19.79
N ASN A 99 11.25 -4.49 19.39
CA ASN A 99 11.83 -5.42 18.43
C ASN A 99 11.39 -5.07 17.00
N PHE A 100 12.34 -4.71 16.13
CA PHE A 100 12.07 -4.36 14.73
C PHE A 100 11.57 -5.54 13.89
N ASN A 101 11.95 -6.77 14.20
CA ASN A 101 11.48 -7.95 13.47
C ASN A 101 10.02 -8.26 13.80
N ASP A 102 9.66 -8.16 15.09
CA ASP A 102 8.27 -8.35 15.52
C ASP A 102 7.37 -7.24 14.99
N LEU A 103 7.88 -6.00 15.01
CA LEU A 103 7.21 -4.85 14.43
C LEU A 103 7.00 -5.02 12.92
N LYS A 104 8.03 -5.47 12.19
CA LYS A 104 7.92 -5.80 10.75
C LYS A 104 6.81 -6.82 10.51
N SER A 105 6.84 -7.97 11.19
CA SER A 105 5.83 -9.03 11.02
C SER A 105 4.44 -8.47 11.28
N THR A 106 4.27 -7.75 12.39
CA THR A 106 2.98 -7.15 12.76
C THR A 106 2.48 -6.18 11.70
N ILE A 107 3.36 -5.37 11.11
CA ILE A 107 3.00 -4.46 10.02
C ILE A 107 2.62 -5.22 8.76
N GLN A 108 3.38 -6.25 8.39
CA GLN A 108 3.09 -7.08 7.20
C GLN A 108 1.73 -7.79 7.33
N ASP A 109 1.39 -8.24 8.53
CA ASP A 109 0.11 -8.91 8.81
C ASP A 109 -1.06 -7.93 8.89
N THR A 110 -0.85 -6.76 9.48
CA THR A 110 -1.92 -5.76 9.73
C THR A 110 -2.14 -4.83 8.54
N ALA A 111 -1.09 -4.56 7.77
CA ALA A 111 -1.06 -3.57 6.69
C ALA A 111 -0.28 -4.06 5.45
N PRO A 112 -0.66 -5.22 4.88
CA PRO A 112 0.07 -5.84 3.78
C PRO A 112 0.12 -4.97 2.52
N ILE A 113 -0.93 -4.22 2.18
CA ILE A 113 -0.94 -3.43 0.95
C ILE A 113 -0.02 -2.22 1.08
N PHE A 114 -0.14 -1.48 2.18
CA PHE A 114 0.73 -0.36 2.49
C PHE A 114 2.20 -0.77 2.57
N TRP A 115 2.49 -1.88 3.26
CA TRP A 115 3.84 -2.46 3.29
C TRP A 115 4.37 -2.73 1.88
N ASN A 116 3.59 -3.42 1.05
CA ASN A 116 4.01 -3.77 -0.30
C ASN A 116 4.22 -2.56 -1.21
N VAL A 117 3.40 -1.51 -1.07
CA VAL A 117 3.58 -0.25 -1.80
C VAL A 117 4.91 0.41 -1.42
N LEU A 118 5.22 0.52 -0.13
CA LEU A 118 6.47 1.11 0.35
C LEU A 118 7.68 0.25 -0.04
N HIS A 119 7.56 -1.06 0.10
CA HIS A 119 8.60 -2.00 -0.31
C HIS A 119 8.91 -1.86 -1.81
N ARG A 120 7.87 -1.82 -2.66
CA ARG A 120 8.05 -1.58 -4.11
C ARG A 120 8.63 -0.21 -4.43
N ALA A 121 8.39 0.80 -3.59
CA ALA A 121 8.99 2.12 -3.77
C ALA A 121 10.47 2.16 -3.33
N ALA A 122 10.85 1.34 -2.34
CA ALA A 122 12.21 1.24 -1.84
C ALA A 122 13.09 0.33 -2.73
N CYS A 123 12.52 -0.68 -3.39
CA CYS A 123 13.25 -1.66 -4.18
C CYS A 123 13.19 -1.36 -5.70
N ALA A 124 14.35 -1.32 -6.35
CA ALA A 124 14.39 -1.33 -7.82
C ALA A 124 14.13 -2.76 -8.36
N PRO A 125 13.44 -2.93 -9.50
CA PRO A 125 13.21 -4.24 -10.10
C PRO A 125 14.50 -5.05 -10.35
N ASP A 126 15.62 -4.37 -10.60
CA ASP A 126 16.93 -4.99 -10.86
C ASP A 126 17.64 -5.49 -9.59
N GLN A 127 17.18 -5.07 -8.40
CA GLN A 127 17.72 -5.50 -7.10
C GLN A 127 17.05 -6.79 -6.61
N GLU A 128 15.75 -6.99 -6.89
CA GLU A 128 14.99 -8.21 -6.52
C GLU A 128 15.63 -9.48 -7.10
N ALA A 129 16.27 -9.42 -8.28
CA ALA A 129 16.95 -10.58 -8.88
C ALA A 129 18.30 -10.93 -8.23
N LYS A 130 18.91 -10.00 -7.48
CA LYS A 130 20.20 -10.19 -6.81
C LYS A 130 20.05 -10.55 -5.33
N GLU A 131 18.88 -10.30 -4.75
CA GLU A 131 18.61 -10.49 -3.33
C GLU A 131 18.05 -11.89 -3.03
N LYS A 132 18.96 -12.85 -2.89
CA LYS A 132 18.69 -14.11 -2.19
C LYS A 132 18.83 -14.01 -0.66
N LEU A 133 19.13 -12.82 -0.14
CA LEU A 133 19.26 -12.54 1.29
C LEU A 133 18.33 -11.38 1.63
N GLU A 134 17.50 -11.51 2.66
CA GLU A 134 16.76 -10.38 3.22
C GLU A 134 17.74 -9.24 3.53
N ASN A 135 17.66 -8.16 2.75
CA ASN A 135 18.50 -7.00 2.96
C ASN A 135 17.95 -6.22 4.16
N VAL A 136 18.62 -6.37 5.31
CA VAL A 136 18.25 -5.71 6.57
C VAL A 136 18.11 -4.20 6.39
N ASP A 137 18.93 -3.59 5.52
CA ASP A 137 18.88 -2.16 5.24
C ASP A 137 17.55 -1.74 4.60
N MET A 138 17.00 -2.56 3.70
CA MET A 138 15.72 -2.25 3.05
C MET A 138 14.55 -2.38 4.02
N VAL A 139 14.56 -3.39 4.88
CA VAL A 139 13.54 -3.54 5.94
C VAL A 139 13.54 -2.32 6.85
N ILE A 140 14.72 -1.84 7.25
CA ILE A 140 14.86 -0.64 8.08
C ILE A 140 14.30 0.59 7.36
N ILE A 141 14.64 0.78 6.07
CA ILE A 141 14.11 1.89 5.25
C ILE A 141 12.58 1.88 5.21
N VAL A 142 11.96 0.73 4.94
CA VAL A 142 10.49 0.61 4.88
C VAL A 142 9.87 0.89 6.26
N LEU A 143 10.45 0.37 7.35
CA LEU A 143 9.99 0.64 8.71
C LEU A 143 10.07 2.14 9.05
N HIS A 144 11.12 2.83 8.61
CA HIS A 144 11.23 4.29 8.74
C HIS A 144 10.14 5.00 7.96
N MET A 145 9.88 4.63 6.70
CA MET A 145 8.80 5.22 5.90
C MET A 145 7.44 5.08 6.58
N VAL A 146 7.13 3.89 7.12
CA VAL A 146 5.90 3.65 7.90
C VAL A 146 5.85 4.56 9.12
N SER A 147 6.95 4.65 9.89
CA SER A 147 7.00 5.52 11.06
C SER A 147 6.78 6.99 10.73
N HIS A 148 7.40 7.50 9.66
CA HIS A 148 7.24 8.89 9.25
C HIS A 148 5.82 9.17 8.78
N ALA A 149 5.21 8.23 8.05
CA ALA A 149 3.80 8.34 7.65
C ALA A 149 2.87 8.38 8.88
N GLN A 150 3.14 7.56 9.91
CA GLN A 150 2.35 7.56 11.14
C GLN A 150 2.50 8.85 11.93
N TYR A 151 3.73 9.33 12.11
CA TYR A 151 4.00 10.60 12.78
C TYR A 151 3.35 11.78 12.06
N SER A 152 3.35 11.79 10.72
CA SER A 152 2.71 12.84 9.91
C SER A 152 1.19 12.88 10.09
N ARG A 153 0.56 11.74 10.38
CA ARG A 153 -0.88 11.67 10.71
C ARG A 153 -1.18 12.11 12.13
N SER A 154 -0.24 11.96 13.06
CA SER A 154 -0.34 12.46 14.43
C SER A 154 1.02 12.47 15.11
N ASN A 155 1.41 13.63 15.68
CA ASN A 155 2.66 13.76 16.42
C ASN A 155 2.77 12.82 17.64
N ARG A 156 1.65 12.26 18.13
CA ARG A 156 1.61 11.24 19.19
C ARG A 156 2.08 9.86 18.71
N ARG A 157 2.06 9.62 17.39
CA ARG A 157 2.46 8.36 16.75
C ARG A 157 3.94 8.36 16.33
N GLY A 158 4.80 8.83 17.25
CA GLY A 158 6.21 9.06 17.00
C GLY A 158 7.16 8.07 17.69
N ARG A 159 6.71 6.85 18.03
CA ARG A 159 7.49 5.90 18.86
C ARG A 159 8.92 5.71 18.35
N ILE A 160 9.08 5.41 17.05
CA ILE A 160 10.39 5.17 16.45
C ILE A 160 11.19 6.48 16.30
N ALA A 161 10.54 7.58 15.94
CA ALA A 161 11.19 8.90 15.87
C ALA A 161 11.78 9.34 17.23
N LYS A 162 11.05 9.09 18.34
CA LYS A 162 11.56 9.33 19.69
C LYS A 162 12.76 8.44 20.00
N LEU A 163 12.68 7.15 19.67
CA LEU A 163 13.79 6.20 19.86
C LEU A 163 15.07 6.69 19.16
N TRP A 164 14.98 7.09 17.89
CA TRP A 164 16.12 7.64 17.14
C TRP A 164 16.64 8.94 17.74
N SER A 165 15.76 9.84 18.18
CA SER A 165 16.18 11.08 18.83
C SER A 165 17.00 10.83 20.10
N ILE A 166 16.67 9.78 20.86
CA ILE A 166 17.39 9.41 22.08
C ILE A 166 18.73 8.78 21.74
N TYR A 167 18.73 7.84 20.79
CA TYR A 167 19.96 7.21 20.30
C TYR A 167 20.96 8.25 19.78
N LEU A 168 20.53 9.17 18.92
CA LEU A 168 21.39 10.22 18.39
C LEU A 168 21.94 11.13 19.50
N LYS A 169 21.08 11.53 20.45
CA LYS A 169 21.51 12.34 21.59
C LYS A 169 22.54 11.62 22.46
N ALA A 170 22.39 10.31 22.67
CA ALA A 170 23.36 9.48 23.37
C ALA A 170 24.69 9.36 22.61
N CYS A 171 24.64 9.34 21.27
CA CYS A 171 25.83 9.40 20.41
C CYS A 171 26.46 10.81 20.28
N GLY A 172 25.94 11.83 20.98
CA GLY A 172 26.43 13.21 20.89
C GLY A 172 26.02 13.94 19.60
N LEU A 173 25.09 13.38 18.83
CA LEU A 173 24.55 13.96 17.60
C LEU A 173 23.31 14.79 17.90
N SER A 174 23.12 15.86 17.13
CA SER A 174 21.93 16.72 17.26
C SER A 174 20.68 15.98 16.78
N ALA A 175 19.68 15.84 17.65
CA ALA A 175 18.37 15.31 17.30
C ALA A 175 17.64 16.15 16.22
N ARG A 176 18.05 17.40 15.97
CA ARG A 176 17.50 18.23 14.89
C ARG A 176 17.91 17.78 13.48
N ALA A 177 18.81 16.79 13.35
CA ALA A 177 19.24 16.27 12.05
C ALA A 177 18.08 15.69 11.20
N PHE A 178 16.95 15.30 11.82
CA PHE A 178 15.77 14.78 11.10
C PHE A 178 14.78 15.86 10.61
N ASN A 179 14.98 17.14 10.96
CA ASN A 179 14.12 18.25 10.52
C ASN A 179 14.72 19.04 9.34
N ALA A 180 15.82 18.56 8.76
CA ALA A 180 16.52 19.19 7.64
C ALA A 180 16.09 18.60 6.30
#